data_AF-A0A959B6B4-F1
#
_entry.id   AF-A0A959B6B4-F1
#
_cell.length_a   1.000
_cell.length_b   1.000
_cell.length_c   1.000
_cell.angle_alpha   90.00
_cell.angle_beta   90.00
_cell.angle_gamma   90.00
#
_symmetry.space_group_name_H-M   'P 1'
#
loop_
_entity.id
_entity.type
_entity.pdbx_description
1 polymer ?
#
loop_
_entity_poly.entity_id
_entity_poly.type
_entity_poly.pdbx_seq_one_letter_code
_entity_poly.pdbx_strand_id
1 'polypeptide(L)'
;MKRYLLTLFTLAVFALFSYGQTVYEDFEGGAAAISWEGLNGTFNGVIANPDASGINTSGFVGSYTNNPDFDFCFALGTLAAPADLSEYNVFKVKVWSPIAPIQMLLKFEGGGNAVEQYRDINVANQWVELTFDLSGGAAYTGLNKVLVSFNPFVLGSTETFYFDDIRTVEGVECYETFEGGNALPWDAVNGEFVGPVANPAPNIVNSSAECGRYVKAGDTGYSLLLAESTTPFDLSVFNQYKVQVYATAPTQVLLKLEGPGPDFEVTKNIAVTDAWQEYTFDLSAAAEATDLNKMILFFDPGVETSQDTYYFDNICAMPKGACANVEPNPDMIDDFECNRNATYLNGWDSLSVIDNPDPGVVNPSAKVGQYIDPLGEPYGALVIDYQNPIDLSVKNQLKVKIWSPKICQILFKLEGGASNAFEMGMDVPVANEWVEYEVDFSSQALASHKKIVFFFNAGQDG
;
A
#
# COMPACT_ATOMS: atom_id res chain seq x y z
N MET A 1 13.59 -63.82 -13.00
CA MET A 1 13.78 -63.36 -11.60
C MET A 1 14.11 -61.88 -11.65
N LYS A 2 13.16 -61.05 -11.19
CA LYS A 2 13.18 -59.62 -10.82
C LYS A 2 14.02 -58.61 -11.66
N ARG A 3 13.30 -57.80 -12.44
CA ARG A 3 13.73 -56.49 -12.95
C ARG A 3 13.70 -55.49 -11.78
N TYR A 4 14.79 -54.77 -11.55
CA TYR A 4 14.84 -53.67 -10.60
C TYR A 4 14.42 -52.37 -11.30
N LEU A 5 13.29 -51.82 -10.86
CA LEU A 5 12.82 -50.48 -11.22
C LEU A 5 13.57 -49.49 -10.32
N LEU A 6 14.39 -48.63 -10.90
CA LEU A 6 15.09 -47.56 -10.19
C LEU A 6 14.12 -46.37 -10.10
N THR A 7 13.43 -46.23 -8.96
CA THR A 7 12.57 -45.07 -8.71
C THR A 7 13.46 -43.89 -8.34
N LEU A 8 13.60 -42.93 -9.25
CA LEU A 8 14.25 -41.64 -8.99
C LEU A 8 13.31 -40.82 -8.10
N PHE A 9 13.67 -40.62 -6.83
CA PHE A 9 13.02 -39.65 -5.96
C PHE A 9 13.53 -38.25 -6.35
N THR A 10 12.77 -37.52 -7.15
CA THR A 10 12.96 -36.07 -7.32
C THR A 10 12.48 -35.40 -6.03
N LEU A 11 13.44 -34.94 -5.23
CA LEU A 11 13.20 -34.09 -4.06
C LEU A 11 12.78 -32.71 -4.59
N ALA A 12 11.47 -32.45 -4.62
CA ALA A 12 10.95 -31.11 -4.85
C ALA A 12 11.30 -30.25 -3.64
N VAL A 13 12.26 -29.35 -3.81
CA VAL A 13 12.56 -28.31 -2.83
C VAL A 13 11.42 -27.30 -2.95
N PHE A 14 10.44 -27.36 -2.05
CA PHE A 14 9.52 -26.26 -1.80
C PHE A 14 10.35 -25.11 -1.22
N ALA A 15 10.58 -24.07 -2.01
CA ALA A 15 11.03 -22.80 -1.46
C ALA A 15 9.86 -22.20 -0.67
N LEU A 16 9.86 -22.43 0.64
CA LEU A 16 9.06 -21.61 1.55
C LEU A 16 9.67 -20.21 1.48
N PHE A 17 8.94 -19.25 0.91
CA PHE A 17 9.26 -17.84 1.07
C PHE A 17 9.14 -17.51 2.56
N SER A 18 10.28 -17.39 3.23
CA SER A 18 10.36 -16.78 4.55
C SER A 18 10.20 -15.28 4.32
N TYR A 19 9.03 -14.72 4.58
CA TYR A 19 8.90 -13.28 4.77
C TYR A 19 9.91 -12.88 5.86
N GLY A 20 10.79 -11.93 5.55
CA GLY A 20 11.82 -11.51 6.50
C GLY A 20 11.14 -10.96 7.75
N GLN A 21 11.48 -11.52 8.90
CA GLN A 21 11.06 -11.01 10.20
C GLN A 21 12.31 -10.76 11.03
N THR A 22 12.38 -9.61 11.69
CA THR A 22 13.40 -9.35 12.71
C THR A 22 12.75 -9.39 14.08
N VAL A 23 13.22 -10.27 14.95
CA VAL A 23 12.80 -10.31 16.36
C VAL A 23 13.72 -9.39 17.15
N TYR A 24 13.15 -8.39 17.81
CA TYR A 24 13.87 -7.50 18.72
C TYR A 24 13.84 -8.03 20.14
N GLU A 25 12.70 -8.59 20.56
CA GLU A 25 12.52 -9.19 21.88
C GLU A 25 11.42 -10.26 21.84
N ASP A 26 11.73 -11.45 22.34
CA ASP A 26 10.80 -12.57 22.52
C ASP A 26 10.84 -13.14 23.96
N PHE A 27 11.72 -12.61 24.82
CA PHE A 27 11.93 -13.05 26.20
C PHE A 27 12.25 -14.53 26.40
N GLU A 28 12.50 -15.27 25.32
CA GLU A 28 12.57 -16.73 25.36
C GLU A 28 13.82 -17.22 26.09
N GLY A 29 13.65 -18.31 26.83
CA GLY A 29 14.70 -18.81 27.74
C GLY A 29 14.80 -18.05 29.07
N GLY A 30 13.86 -17.15 29.36
CA GLY A 30 13.75 -16.46 30.66
C GLY A 30 14.74 -15.32 30.84
N ALA A 31 15.24 -14.77 29.73
CA ALA A 31 16.14 -13.63 29.71
C ALA A 31 15.71 -12.66 28.61
N ALA A 32 15.86 -11.36 28.86
CA ALA A 32 15.55 -10.34 27.87
C ALA A 32 16.73 -10.15 26.91
N ALA A 33 16.45 -10.05 25.62
CA ALA A 33 17.44 -9.67 24.61
C ALA A 33 17.78 -8.17 24.69
N ILE A 34 16.81 -7.35 25.09
CA ILE A 34 16.95 -5.91 25.28
C ILE A 34 17.16 -5.60 26.77
N SER A 35 18.03 -4.62 27.05
CA SER A 35 18.23 -4.13 28.42
C SER A 35 17.08 -3.20 28.80
N TRP A 36 16.08 -3.72 29.52
CA TRP A 36 14.89 -3.00 29.96
C TRP A 36 15.04 -2.35 31.34
N GLU A 37 14.53 -1.14 31.47
CA GLU A 37 14.41 -0.36 32.71
C GLU A 37 12.99 0.23 32.83
N GLY A 38 12.55 0.51 34.05
CA GLY A 38 11.27 1.19 34.28
C GLY A 38 11.45 2.69 34.48
N LEU A 39 10.70 3.50 33.73
CA LEU A 39 10.59 4.94 33.91
C LEU A 39 9.18 5.30 34.36
N ASN A 40 9.05 5.94 35.53
CA ASN A 40 7.76 6.25 36.16
C ASN A 40 6.87 5.01 36.35
N GLY A 41 7.48 3.85 36.53
CA GLY A 41 6.83 2.57 36.76
C GLY A 41 7.90 1.52 36.95
N THR A 42 7.51 0.25 36.99
CA THR A 42 8.43 -0.85 37.30
C THR A 42 8.42 -1.89 36.19
N PHE A 43 9.55 -2.09 35.53
CA PHE A 43 9.77 -3.31 34.77
C PHE A 43 10.09 -4.43 35.75
N ASN A 44 9.17 -5.39 35.88
CA ASN A 44 9.26 -6.48 36.86
C ASN A 44 10.20 -7.61 36.41
N GLY A 45 10.78 -7.48 35.21
CA GLY A 45 11.63 -8.49 34.60
C GLY A 45 10.89 -9.43 33.67
N VAL A 46 11.63 -10.43 33.21
CA VAL A 46 11.10 -11.57 32.47
C VAL A 46 10.47 -12.55 33.45
N ILE A 47 9.19 -12.83 33.28
CA ILE A 47 8.44 -13.76 34.14
C ILE A 47 7.90 -14.92 33.33
N ALA A 48 7.52 -16.01 33.98
CA ALA A 48 6.75 -17.07 33.32
C ALA A 48 5.44 -16.50 32.77
N ASN A 49 5.07 -16.86 31.54
CA ASN A 49 3.83 -16.39 30.91
C ASN A 49 2.63 -16.75 31.81
N PRO A 50 1.88 -15.76 32.35
CA PRO A 50 0.76 -16.03 33.25
C PRO A 50 -0.43 -16.72 32.58
N ASP A 51 -0.49 -16.67 31.24
CA ASP A 51 -1.50 -17.33 30.43
C ASP A 51 -0.90 -17.76 29.08
N ALA A 52 -0.20 -18.90 29.08
CA ALA A 52 0.40 -19.49 27.88
C ALA A 52 -0.64 -20.23 27.01
N SER A 53 -1.64 -19.49 26.53
CA SER A 53 -2.72 -20.02 25.69
C SER A 53 -3.10 -19.06 24.55
N GLY A 54 -3.96 -19.54 23.63
CA GLY A 54 -4.40 -18.75 22.49
C GLY A 54 -3.23 -18.38 21.56
N ILE A 55 -3.11 -17.08 21.23
CA ILE A 55 -2.08 -16.58 20.30
C ILE A 55 -0.68 -16.48 20.93
N ASN A 56 -0.58 -16.49 22.26
CA ASN A 56 0.70 -16.46 22.95
C ASN A 56 0.93 -17.72 23.78
N THR A 57 1.75 -18.62 23.24
CA THR A 57 2.12 -19.88 23.91
C THR A 57 3.57 -19.87 24.40
N SER A 58 4.21 -18.69 24.44
CA SER A 58 5.57 -18.49 24.95
C SER A 58 5.71 -18.96 26.39
N GLY A 59 6.93 -19.36 26.76
CA GLY A 59 7.24 -19.74 28.13
C GLY A 59 7.37 -18.55 29.06
N PHE A 60 7.78 -17.41 28.52
CA PHE A 60 8.17 -16.21 29.27
C PHE A 60 7.71 -14.94 28.57
N VAL A 61 7.49 -13.88 29.36
CA VAL A 61 7.02 -12.58 28.87
C VAL A 61 7.65 -11.45 29.67
N GLY A 62 7.71 -10.25 29.09
CA GLY A 62 8.04 -9.02 29.82
C GLY A 62 6.87 -8.58 30.69
N SER A 63 7.15 -8.12 31.92
CA SER A 63 6.13 -7.60 32.83
C SER A 63 6.42 -6.15 33.23
N TYR A 64 5.41 -5.29 33.16
CA TYR A 64 5.53 -3.88 33.51
C TYR A 64 4.34 -3.40 34.35
N THR A 65 4.60 -2.70 35.45
CA THR A 65 3.58 -2.11 36.34
C THR A 65 3.65 -0.59 36.30
N ASN A 66 2.52 0.06 36.02
CA ASN A 66 2.42 1.52 36.04
C ASN A 66 2.54 2.09 37.47
N ASN A 67 3.06 3.31 37.58
CA ASN A 67 3.01 4.07 38.83
C ASN A 67 1.81 5.02 38.81
N PRO A 68 0.91 4.97 39.81
CA PRO A 68 -0.29 5.81 39.83
C PRO A 68 -0.01 7.32 39.91
N ASP A 69 1.19 7.72 40.35
CA ASP A 69 1.57 9.13 40.49
C ASP A 69 1.89 9.80 39.14
N PHE A 70 1.98 9.02 38.06
CA PHE A 70 2.32 9.51 36.72
C PHE A 70 1.26 9.07 35.71
N ASP A 71 0.99 9.96 34.76
CA ASP A 71 0.18 9.68 33.58
C ASP A 71 1.03 9.18 32.40
N PHE A 72 2.36 9.03 32.59
CA PHE A 72 3.27 8.47 31.59
C PHE A 72 4.29 7.54 32.23
N CYS A 73 4.17 6.25 31.92
CA CYS A 73 4.98 5.15 32.46
C CYS A 73 5.59 4.35 31.30
N PHE A 74 6.91 4.12 31.28
CA PHE A 74 7.56 3.38 30.21
C PHE A 74 8.39 2.18 30.69
N ALA A 75 8.25 1.05 30.01
CA ALA A 75 9.35 0.11 29.86
C ALA A 75 10.30 0.68 28.79
N LEU A 76 11.52 1.04 29.20
CA LEU A 76 12.54 1.62 28.33
C LEU A 76 13.63 0.58 28.04
N GLY A 77 13.79 0.22 26.78
CA GLY A 77 14.79 -0.71 26.30
C GLY A 77 15.93 0.00 25.58
N THR A 78 17.18 -0.40 25.85
CA THR A 78 18.36 0.02 25.05
C THR A 78 18.76 -1.09 24.09
N LEU A 79 18.75 -0.78 22.79
CA LEU A 79 19.11 -1.73 21.74
C LEU A 79 20.64 -1.83 21.60
N ALA A 80 21.14 -3.05 21.35
CA ALA A 80 22.57 -3.28 21.13
C ALA A 80 23.09 -2.65 19.82
N ALA A 81 22.20 -2.51 18.83
CA ALA A 81 22.39 -1.76 17.60
C ALA A 81 21.13 -0.93 17.31
N PRO A 82 21.24 0.25 16.68
CA PRO A 82 20.06 1.00 16.24
C PRO A 82 19.13 0.13 15.38
N ALA A 83 17.82 0.27 15.58
CA ALA A 83 16.81 -0.32 14.73
C ALA A 83 16.93 0.23 13.30
N ASP A 84 16.86 -0.67 12.32
CA ASP A 84 16.78 -0.33 10.91
C ASP A 84 15.35 -0.54 10.42
N LEU A 85 14.70 0.55 10.02
CA LEU A 85 13.30 0.57 9.59
C LEU A 85 13.17 0.85 8.08
N SER A 86 14.22 0.64 7.29
CA SER A 86 14.16 0.90 5.85
C SER A 86 13.29 -0.11 5.09
N GLU A 87 13.18 -1.34 5.59
CA GLU A 87 12.49 -2.46 4.93
C GLU A 87 11.48 -3.15 5.86
N TYR A 88 11.89 -3.53 7.07
CA TYR A 88 11.04 -4.16 8.09
C TYR A 88 10.59 -3.16 9.14
N ASN A 89 9.52 -2.42 8.82
CA ASN A 89 9.09 -1.24 9.58
C ASN A 89 7.68 -1.32 10.16
N VAL A 90 6.99 -2.45 9.96
CA VAL A 90 5.75 -2.75 10.65
C VAL A 90 6.06 -3.66 11.82
N PHE A 91 5.74 -3.21 13.03
CA PHE A 91 5.95 -4.00 14.24
C PHE A 91 4.69 -4.77 14.61
N LYS A 92 4.86 -6.02 15.01
CA LYS A 92 3.85 -6.80 15.71
C LYS A 92 4.32 -7.00 17.15
N VAL A 93 3.41 -6.84 18.11
CA VAL A 93 3.68 -7.05 19.53
C VAL A 93 2.50 -7.77 20.16
N LYS A 94 2.76 -8.86 20.87
CA LYS A 94 1.73 -9.53 21.67
C LYS A 94 1.63 -8.84 23.02
N VAL A 95 0.42 -8.52 23.43
CA VAL A 95 0.14 -7.72 24.62
C VAL A 95 -1.00 -8.34 25.42
N TRP A 96 -0.87 -8.32 26.73
CA TRP A 96 -1.93 -8.67 27.66
C TRP A 96 -2.17 -7.50 28.61
N SER A 97 -3.43 -7.11 28.77
CA SER A 97 -3.85 -6.06 29.68
C SER A 97 -4.95 -6.54 30.63
N PRO A 98 -4.91 -6.25 31.94
CA PRO A 98 -5.98 -6.61 32.87
C PRO A 98 -7.22 -5.71 32.73
N ILE A 99 -7.11 -4.59 32.00
CA ILE A 99 -8.15 -3.58 31.81
C ILE A 99 -8.30 -3.22 30.33
N ALA A 100 -9.51 -2.83 29.94
CA ALA A 100 -9.84 -2.34 28.61
C ALA A 100 -11.13 -1.49 28.69
N PRO A 101 -11.36 -0.55 27.77
CA PRO A 101 -10.44 -0.13 26.71
C PRO A 101 -9.29 0.73 27.24
N ILE A 102 -8.08 0.52 26.72
CA ILE A 102 -6.89 1.37 26.96
C ILE A 102 -6.07 1.47 25.67
N GLN A 103 -5.00 2.27 25.68
CA GLN A 103 -4.02 2.33 24.59
C GLN A 103 -2.66 1.78 25.01
N MET A 104 -1.94 1.22 24.06
CA MET A 104 -0.49 1.00 24.15
C MET A 104 0.22 1.95 23.19
N LEU A 105 1.32 2.53 23.63
CA LEU A 105 2.29 3.23 22.79
C LEU A 105 3.50 2.33 22.54
N LEU A 106 3.88 2.18 21.28
CA LEU A 106 5.20 1.70 20.89
C LEU A 106 5.98 2.86 20.27
N LYS A 107 7.19 3.09 20.76
CA LYS A 107 8.05 4.21 20.34
C LYS A 107 9.49 3.77 20.15
N PHE A 108 10.13 4.28 19.10
CA PHE A 108 11.56 4.20 18.88
C PHE A 108 12.18 5.59 18.85
N GLU A 109 13.31 5.77 19.52
CA GLU A 109 14.02 7.05 19.59
C GLU A 109 15.54 6.86 19.74
N GLY A 110 16.28 7.97 19.81
CA GLY A 110 17.74 7.99 19.90
C GLY A 110 18.29 9.10 19.01
N GLY A 111 18.86 8.74 17.87
CA GLY A 111 19.27 9.66 16.81
C GLY A 111 18.20 9.84 15.74
N GLY A 112 17.93 11.10 15.38
CA GLY A 112 16.81 11.50 14.51
C GLY A 112 15.59 11.96 15.31
N ASN A 113 14.44 12.09 14.65
CA ASN A 113 13.17 12.27 15.34
C ASN A 113 12.70 10.92 15.91
N ALA A 114 11.91 10.94 16.99
CA ALA A 114 11.24 9.75 17.45
C ALA A 114 10.16 9.32 16.44
N VAL A 115 9.92 8.01 16.35
CA VAL A 115 8.79 7.43 15.64
C VAL A 115 7.94 6.67 16.65
N GLU A 116 6.63 6.93 16.68
CA GLU A 116 5.74 6.39 17.69
C GLU A 116 4.32 6.20 17.17
N GLN A 117 3.63 5.18 17.70
CA GLN A 117 2.25 4.85 17.34
C GLN A 117 1.48 4.35 18.57
N TYR A 118 0.22 4.76 18.66
CA TYR A 118 -0.73 4.26 19.65
C TYR A 118 -1.60 3.17 19.01
N ARG A 119 -1.92 2.13 19.78
CA ARG A 119 -2.90 1.10 19.41
C ARG A 119 -3.83 0.80 20.56
N ASP A 120 -5.11 0.66 20.23
CA ASP A 120 -6.15 0.36 21.20
C ASP A 120 -6.09 -1.11 21.62
N ILE A 121 -6.34 -1.35 22.91
CA ILE A 121 -6.56 -2.67 23.49
C ILE A 121 -8.00 -2.69 23.97
N ASN A 122 -8.87 -3.31 23.17
CA ASN A 122 -10.32 -3.27 23.39
C ASN A 122 -10.85 -4.43 24.24
N VAL A 123 -10.00 -5.38 24.61
CA VAL A 123 -10.39 -6.53 25.44
C VAL A 123 -9.39 -6.75 26.56
N ALA A 124 -9.92 -6.96 27.77
CA ALA A 124 -9.14 -7.21 28.97
C ALA A 124 -8.94 -8.71 29.22
N ASN A 125 -7.89 -9.05 29.96
CA ASN A 125 -7.55 -10.39 30.43
C ASN A 125 -7.37 -11.43 29.33
N GLN A 126 -6.89 -11.02 28.15
CA GLN A 126 -6.51 -11.92 27.07
C GLN A 126 -5.35 -11.34 26.27
N TRP A 127 -4.61 -12.21 25.57
CA TRP A 127 -3.58 -11.80 24.63
C TRP A 127 -4.21 -11.23 23.36
N VAL A 128 -3.70 -10.08 22.92
CA VAL A 128 -3.95 -9.48 21.61
C VAL A 128 -2.62 -9.27 20.89
N GLU A 129 -2.59 -9.36 19.56
CA GLU A 129 -1.43 -8.94 18.76
C GLU A 129 -1.74 -7.57 18.18
N LEU A 130 -0.92 -6.57 18.51
CA LEU A 130 -1.05 -5.21 18.00
C LEU A 130 -0.06 -5.00 16.87
N THR A 131 -0.50 -4.36 15.79
CA THR A 131 0.33 -4.03 14.63
C THR A 131 0.59 -2.52 14.58
N PHE A 132 1.84 -2.09 14.49
CA PHE A 132 2.25 -0.68 14.47
C PHE A 132 3.00 -0.38 13.17
N ASP A 133 2.54 0.61 12.41
CA ASP A 133 3.28 1.15 11.26
C ASP A 133 4.29 2.20 11.71
N LEU A 134 5.58 1.84 11.75
CA LEU A 134 6.69 2.75 12.07
C LEU A 134 7.50 3.10 10.81
N SER A 135 6.93 2.99 9.61
CA SER A 135 7.57 3.34 8.34
C SER A 135 8.05 4.80 8.27
N GLY A 136 7.45 5.71 9.06
CA GLY A 136 7.94 7.07 9.24
C GLY A 136 9.37 7.17 9.80
N GLY A 137 9.91 6.07 10.33
CA GLY A 137 11.29 5.96 10.80
C GLY A 137 12.30 5.46 9.77
N ALA A 138 11.89 5.16 8.53
CA ALA A 138 12.74 4.50 7.52
C ALA A 138 14.04 5.24 7.18
N ALA A 139 14.07 6.57 7.31
CA ALA A 139 15.25 7.39 7.06
C ALA A 139 16.15 7.58 8.29
N TYR A 140 15.75 7.10 9.47
CA TYR A 140 16.48 7.33 10.72
C TYR A 140 17.43 6.16 11.03
N THR A 141 18.72 6.47 11.15
CA THR A 141 19.78 5.47 11.35
C THR A 141 20.26 5.36 12.81
N GLY A 142 19.66 6.14 13.72
CA GLY A 142 20.10 6.28 15.11
C GLY A 142 19.12 5.78 16.17
N LEU A 143 18.04 5.10 15.79
CA LEU A 143 16.97 4.64 16.69
C LEU A 143 17.46 3.53 17.63
N ASN A 144 18.13 3.87 18.73
CA ASN A 144 18.78 2.92 19.65
C ASN A 144 18.02 2.66 20.95
N LYS A 145 16.82 3.24 21.09
CA LYS A 145 15.91 3.00 22.21
C LYS A 145 14.55 2.56 21.71
N VAL A 146 13.94 1.64 22.44
CA VAL A 146 12.54 1.26 22.32
C VAL A 146 11.82 1.62 23.63
N LEU A 147 10.63 2.17 23.54
CA LEU A 147 9.79 2.49 24.68
C LEU A 147 8.40 1.88 24.47
N VAL A 148 7.91 1.22 25.50
CA VAL A 148 6.56 0.66 25.56
C VAL A 148 5.83 1.31 26.73
N SER A 149 4.66 1.89 26.49
CA SER A 149 3.79 2.45 27.54
C SER A 149 2.40 1.86 27.43
N PHE A 150 1.81 1.52 28.58
CA PHE A 150 0.43 1.04 28.68
C PHE A 150 -0.43 2.09 29.38
N ASN A 151 -1.62 2.33 28.85
CA ASN A 151 -2.56 3.33 29.33
C ASN A 151 -1.94 4.75 29.48
N PRO A 152 -1.20 5.25 28.46
CA PRO A 152 -0.57 6.57 28.52
C PRO A 152 -1.61 7.68 28.67
N PHE A 153 -1.20 8.80 29.27
CA PHE A 153 -2.00 9.97 29.63
C PHE A 153 -3.17 9.70 30.60
N VAL A 154 -3.13 8.59 31.33
CA VAL A 154 -4.13 8.24 32.36
C VAL A 154 -3.47 8.10 33.73
N LEU A 155 -3.75 9.06 34.60
CA LEU A 155 -3.24 9.08 35.98
C LEU A 155 -3.94 8.02 36.85
N GLY A 156 -3.21 7.49 37.84
CA GLY A 156 -3.77 6.56 38.85
C GLY A 156 -3.74 5.08 38.46
N SER A 157 -3.15 4.75 37.31
CA SER A 157 -2.97 3.35 36.89
C SER A 157 -1.97 2.63 37.80
N THR A 158 -2.37 1.46 38.30
CA THR A 158 -1.55 0.58 39.15
C THR A 158 -1.41 -0.83 38.56
N GLU A 159 -1.99 -1.01 37.38
CA GLU A 159 -2.11 -2.29 36.70
C GLU A 159 -0.76 -2.81 36.24
N THR A 160 -0.67 -4.14 36.14
CA THR A 160 0.48 -4.84 35.57
C THR A 160 0.08 -5.39 34.21
N PHE A 161 0.88 -5.08 33.20
CA PHE A 161 0.71 -5.46 31.81
C PHE A 161 1.82 -6.43 31.42
N TYR A 162 1.57 -7.22 30.38
CA TYR A 162 2.56 -8.13 29.80
C TYR A 162 2.70 -7.88 28.32
N PHE A 163 3.92 -8.02 27.82
CA PHE A 163 4.23 -7.88 26.41
C PHE A 163 5.28 -8.88 26.00
N ASP A 164 5.23 -9.24 24.72
CA ASP A 164 6.01 -10.31 24.16
C ASP A 164 6.13 -10.17 22.64
N ASP A 165 7.05 -10.89 22.02
CA ASP A 165 7.26 -10.95 20.57
C ASP A 165 7.30 -9.57 19.90
N ILE A 166 8.11 -8.64 20.40
CA ILE A 166 8.40 -7.39 19.67
C ILE A 166 9.20 -7.75 18.43
N ARG A 167 8.52 -7.79 17.28
CA ARG A 167 9.09 -8.21 16.01
C ARG A 167 8.69 -7.27 14.89
N THR A 168 9.55 -7.08 13.91
CA THR A 168 9.19 -6.41 12.66
C THR A 168 8.90 -7.41 11.57
N VAL A 169 7.93 -7.06 10.76
CA VAL A 169 7.62 -7.69 9.48
C VAL A 169 7.75 -6.64 8.39
N GLU A 170 7.75 -7.10 7.14
CA GLU A 170 7.68 -6.21 5.99
C GLU A 170 6.35 -5.45 6.01
N GLY A 171 6.35 -4.21 5.52
CA GLY A 171 5.14 -3.39 5.37
C GLY A 171 4.20 -3.85 4.24
N VAL A 172 4.14 -5.15 3.98
CA VAL A 172 3.36 -5.77 2.92
C VAL A 172 2.74 -7.06 3.45
N GLU A 173 1.44 -7.22 3.25
CA GLU A 173 0.70 -8.45 3.52
C GLU A 173 0.07 -8.96 2.22
N CYS A 174 0.66 -9.99 1.62
CA CYS A 174 0.16 -10.59 0.39
C CYS A 174 -0.87 -11.68 0.68
N TYR A 175 -2.07 -11.49 0.16
CA TYR A 175 -3.19 -12.41 0.31
C TYR A 175 -3.26 -13.42 -0.83
N GLU A 176 -2.77 -13.08 -2.02
CA GLU A 176 -2.77 -13.99 -3.18
C GLU A 176 -1.58 -13.69 -4.11
N THR A 177 -0.85 -14.75 -4.48
CA THR A 177 0.30 -14.69 -5.40
C THR A 177 0.30 -15.81 -6.43
N PHE A 178 -0.60 -16.81 -6.31
CA PHE A 178 -0.72 -17.97 -7.19
C PHE A 178 0.50 -18.92 -7.30
N GLU A 179 1.71 -18.52 -6.88
CA GLU A 179 2.96 -19.30 -6.99
C GLU A 179 2.98 -20.60 -6.15
N GLY A 180 2.04 -20.76 -5.23
CA GLY A 180 1.85 -21.96 -4.41
C GLY A 180 0.51 -22.66 -4.65
N GLY A 181 -0.20 -22.30 -5.72
CA GLY A 181 -1.64 -22.51 -5.84
C GLY A 181 -2.44 -21.33 -5.28
N ASN A 182 -3.77 -21.46 -5.25
CA ASN A 182 -4.65 -20.41 -4.74
C ASN A 182 -4.49 -20.30 -3.21
N ALA A 183 -4.00 -19.15 -2.73
CA ALA A 183 -3.95 -18.85 -1.30
C ALA A 183 -5.33 -18.47 -0.75
N LEU A 184 -6.17 -17.84 -1.58
CA LEU A 184 -7.56 -17.52 -1.27
C LEU A 184 -8.54 -18.50 -1.97
N PRO A 185 -9.68 -18.85 -1.33
CA PRO A 185 -10.65 -19.76 -1.91
C PRO A 185 -11.57 -19.04 -2.91
N TRP A 186 -11.04 -18.71 -4.07
CA TRP A 186 -11.77 -18.01 -5.13
C TRP A 186 -12.97 -18.81 -5.65
N ASP A 187 -14.12 -18.16 -5.70
CA ASP A 187 -15.37 -18.63 -6.28
C ASP A 187 -15.91 -17.58 -7.26
N ALA A 188 -16.27 -18.03 -8.46
CA ALA A 188 -16.80 -17.16 -9.50
C ALA A 188 -18.32 -17.33 -9.58
N VAL A 189 -19.05 -16.24 -9.32
CA VAL A 189 -20.50 -16.19 -9.48
C VAL A 189 -20.82 -15.44 -10.77
N ASN A 190 -21.46 -16.14 -11.72
CA ASN A 190 -21.74 -15.64 -13.07
C ASN A 190 -20.45 -15.22 -13.82
N GLY A 191 -19.43 -16.07 -13.81
CA GLY A 191 -18.19 -15.92 -14.54
C GLY A 191 -17.41 -17.23 -14.49
N GLU A 192 -16.19 -17.25 -15.02
CA GLU A 192 -15.31 -18.41 -14.95
C GLU A 192 -13.94 -18.02 -14.40
N PHE A 193 -13.57 -18.57 -13.24
CA PHE A 193 -12.25 -18.43 -12.67
C PHE A 193 -11.43 -19.70 -12.88
N VAL A 194 -10.17 -19.54 -13.29
CA VAL A 194 -9.17 -20.60 -13.31
C VAL A 194 -7.87 -20.03 -12.75
N GLY A 195 -7.38 -20.63 -11.67
CA GLY A 195 -6.11 -20.30 -11.05
C GLY A 195 -5.55 -21.50 -10.27
N PRO A 196 -4.22 -21.64 -10.20
CA PRO A 196 -3.22 -20.85 -10.93
C PRO A 196 -3.19 -21.21 -12.44
N VAL A 197 -2.80 -20.26 -13.28
CA VAL A 197 -2.48 -20.46 -14.71
C VAL A 197 -1.19 -19.72 -15.07
N ALA A 198 -0.49 -20.15 -16.12
CA ALA A 198 0.72 -19.47 -16.57
C ALA A 198 0.47 -17.98 -16.88
N ASN A 199 1.36 -17.12 -16.40
CA ASN A 199 1.33 -15.68 -16.66
C ASN A 199 1.38 -15.42 -18.19
N PRO A 200 0.38 -14.72 -18.78
CA PRO A 200 0.26 -14.59 -20.22
C PRO A 200 1.31 -13.66 -20.85
N ALA A 201 1.86 -12.72 -20.08
CA ALA A 201 2.76 -11.69 -20.59
C ALA A 201 3.66 -11.11 -19.49
N PRO A 202 4.59 -11.89 -18.89
CA PRO A 202 5.47 -11.37 -17.84
C PRO A 202 6.22 -10.11 -18.27
N ASN A 203 6.24 -9.09 -17.41
CA ASN A 203 6.97 -7.83 -17.61
C ASN A 203 7.62 -7.38 -16.30
N ILE A 204 8.11 -6.13 -16.24
CA ILE A 204 8.74 -5.58 -15.03
C ILE A 204 7.75 -5.36 -13.88
N VAL A 205 6.47 -5.17 -14.18
CA VAL A 205 5.41 -4.98 -13.17
C VAL A 205 5.06 -6.34 -12.55
N ASN A 206 4.78 -7.32 -13.41
CA ASN A 206 4.50 -8.68 -12.99
C ASN A 206 5.42 -9.67 -13.71
N SER A 207 6.38 -10.21 -12.96
CA SER A 207 7.33 -11.24 -13.43
C SER A 207 7.03 -12.64 -12.91
N SER A 208 5.87 -12.83 -12.26
CA SER A 208 5.40 -14.11 -11.73
C SER A 208 5.30 -15.18 -12.81
N ALA A 209 5.40 -16.44 -12.41
CA ALA A 209 5.20 -17.57 -13.32
C ALA A 209 3.71 -17.88 -13.49
N GLU A 210 2.94 -17.72 -12.41
CA GLU A 210 1.53 -18.08 -12.35
C GLU A 210 0.67 -16.88 -11.90
N CYS A 211 -0.58 -16.86 -12.32
CA CYS A 211 -1.56 -15.84 -11.95
C CYS A 211 -2.99 -16.40 -11.98
N GLY A 212 -3.96 -15.61 -11.56
CA GLY A 212 -5.38 -15.92 -11.70
C GLY A 212 -5.91 -15.45 -13.04
N ARG A 213 -6.75 -16.27 -13.70
CA ARG A 213 -7.52 -15.87 -14.90
C ARG A 213 -9.00 -15.86 -14.59
N TYR A 214 -9.65 -14.75 -14.94
CA TYR A 214 -11.09 -14.58 -14.83
C TYR A 214 -11.71 -14.23 -16.17
N VAL A 215 -12.78 -14.91 -16.55
CA VAL A 215 -13.62 -14.58 -17.70
C VAL A 215 -14.95 -14.06 -17.18
N LYS A 216 -15.27 -12.81 -17.54
CA LYS A 216 -16.53 -12.17 -17.20
C LYS A 216 -17.70 -12.78 -17.99
N ALA A 217 -18.88 -12.91 -17.37
CA ALA A 217 -20.08 -13.28 -18.12
C ALA A 217 -20.67 -12.12 -18.94
N GLY A 218 -21.13 -12.45 -20.15
CA GLY A 218 -21.66 -11.51 -21.15
C GLY A 218 -23.18 -11.30 -21.12
N ASP A 219 -23.83 -11.74 -20.05
CA ASP A 219 -25.28 -11.63 -19.84
C ASP A 219 -25.65 -11.00 -18.48
N THR A 220 -24.67 -10.41 -17.78
CA THR A 220 -24.88 -9.69 -16.53
C THR A 220 -23.88 -8.55 -16.37
N GLY A 221 -24.34 -7.39 -15.89
CA GLY A 221 -23.49 -6.22 -15.63
C GLY A 221 -22.54 -6.42 -14.45
N TYR A 222 -22.83 -7.38 -13.56
CA TYR A 222 -22.02 -7.65 -12.38
C TYR A 222 -21.80 -9.15 -12.22
N SER A 223 -20.61 -9.59 -12.61
CA SER A 223 -20.09 -10.93 -12.33
C SER A 223 -19.10 -10.86 -11.19
N LEU A 224 -19.27 -11.67 -10.15
CA LEU A 224 -18.45 -11.58 -8.94
C LEU A 224 -17.33 -12.62 -9.00
N LEU A 225 -16.13 -12.21 -8.62
CA LEU A 225 -15.06 -13.09 -8.21
C LEU A 225 -14.81 -12.88 -6.72
N LEU A 226 -15.24 -13.84 -5.89
CA LEU A 226 -15.28 -13.73 -4.44
C LEU A 226 -14.30 -14.69 -3.80
N ALA A 227 -13.61 -14.26 -2.75
CA ALA A 227 -12.90 -15.12 -1.82
C ALA A 227 -13.34 -14.81 -0.40
N GLU A 228 -13.71 -15.84 0.37
CA GLU A 228 -13.99 -15.73 1.80
C GLU A 228 -12.81 -16.28 2.61
N SER A 229 -12.08 -15.38 3.25
CA SER A 229 -10.95 -15.72 4.10
C SER A 229 -11.41 -16.22 5.47
N THR A 230 -10.68 -17.20 6.01
CA THR A 230 -10.88 -17.67 7.40
C THR A 230 -10.25 -16.73 8.42
N THR A 231 -9.30 -15.90 7.98
CA THR A 231 -8.66 -14.86 8.79
C THR A 231 -9.17 -13.50 8.30
N PRO A 232 -9.78 -12.68 9.16
CA PRO A 232 -10.25 -11.36 8.73
C PRO A 232 -9.13 -10.47 8.21
N PHE A 233 -9.49 -9.60 7.27
CA PHE A 233 -8.70 -8.49 6.79
C PHE A 233 -8.74 -7.36 7.83
N ASP A 234 -7.60 -7.02 8.42
CA ASP A 234 -7.46 -5.94 9.39
C ASP A 234 -6.96 -4.66 8.71
N LEU A 235 -7.86 -3.69 8.52
CA LEU A 235 -7.55 -2.41 7.85
C LEU A 235 -6.99 -1.34 8.79
N SER A 236 -6.80 -1.64 10.08
CA SER A 236 -6.20 -0.68 11.03
C SER A 236 -4.78 -0.27 10.64
N VAL A 237 -4.09 -1.14 9.89
CA VAL A 237 -2.76 -0.89 9.35
C VAL A 237 -2.73 -1.11 7.84
N PHE A 238 -3.04 -2.32 7.36
CA PHE A 238 -2.88 -2.70 5.96
C PHE A 238 -4.10 -2.29 5.11
N ASN A 239 -4.22 -0.99 4.82
CA ASN A 239 -5.39 -0.40 4.15
C ASN A 239 -5.13 0.20 2.76
N GLN A 240 -3.92 0.05 2.21
CA GLN A 240 -3.66 0.26 0.78
C GLN A 240 -3.55 -1.10 0.08
N TYR A 241 -4.58 -1.49 -0.67
CA TYR A 241 -4.54 -2.74 -1.43
C TYR A 241 -3.93 -2.49 -2.80
N LYS A 242 -2.97 -3.31 -3.18
CA LYS A 242 -2.39 -3.33 -4.51
C LYS A 242 -2.76 -4.62 -5.21
N VAL A 243 -3.19 -4.49 -6.46
CA VAL A 243 -3.53 -5.61 -7.32
C VAL A 243 -2.85 -5.40 -8.66
N GLN A 244 -2.11 -6.40 -9.12
CA GLN A 244 -1.60 -6.40 -10.47
C GLN A 244 -2.67 -6.96 -11.39
N VAL A 245 -2.97 -6.25 -12.48
CA VAL A 245 -4.02 -6.63 -13.44
C VAL A 245 -3.49 -6.51 -14.86
N TYR A 246 -3.83 -7.50 -15.68
CA TYR A 246 -3.71 -7.48 -17.13
C TYR A 246 -5.11 -7.58 -17.74
N ALA A 247 -5.45 -6.65 -18.63
CA ALA A 247 -6.72 -6.64 -19.35
C ALA A 247 -6.49 -6.47 -20.86
N THR A 248 -7.39 -7.01 -21.68
CA THR A 248 -7.35 -6.92 -23.15
C THR A 248 -8.19 -5.77 -23.71
N ALA A 249 -8.87 -5.00 -22.85
CA ALA A 249 -9.71 -3.87 -23.23
C ALA A 249 -9.66 -2.78 -22.13
N PRO A 250 -9.80 -1.49 -22.48
CA PRO A 250 -9.96 -0.45 -21.48
C PRO A 250 -11.27 -0.65 -20.72
N THR A 251 -11.19 -0.68 -19.39
CA THR A 251 -12.32 -1.04 -18.52
C THR A 251 -12.12 -0.42 -17.13
N GLN A 252 -12.81 -0.95 -16.11
CA GLN A 252 -12.58 -0.68 -14.71
C GLN A 252 -12.46 -1.98 -13.92
N VAL A 253 -11.80 -1.91 -12.78
CA VAL A 253 -11.80 -2.95 -11.76
C VAL A 253 -12.26 -2.34 -10.44
N LEU A 254 -13.16 -3.02 -9.75
CA LEU A 254 -13.63 -2.64 -8.42
C LEU A 254 -13.17 -3.70 -7.43
N LEU A 255 -12.45 -3.26 -6.40
CA LEU A 255 -12.13 -4.08 -5.23
C LEU A 255 -13.13 -3.73 -4.14
N LYS A 256 -13.80 -4.76 -3.62
CA LYS A 256 -14.74 -4.65 -2.52
C LYS A 256 -14.36 -5.58 -1.38
N LEU A 257 -14.41 -5.08 -0.15
CA LEU A 257 -14.28 -5.86 1.07
C LEU A 257 -15.60 -5.86 1.84
N GLU A 258 -16.05 -7.04 2.27
CA GLU A 258 -17.28 -7.24 3.04
C GLU A 258 -17.03 -8.12 4.27
N GLY A 259 -17.93 -8.05 5.24
CA GLY A 259 -17.90 -8.88 6.45
C GLY A 259 -19.03 -8.50 7.40
N PRO A 260 -18.88 -8.72 8.72
CA PRO A 260 -19.80 -8.22 9.73
C PRO A 260 -19.71 -6.68 9.81
N GLY A 261 -20.59 -5.95 9.12
CA GLY A 261 -20.59 -4.49 9.17
C GLY A 261 -20.81 -3.83 7.81
N PRO A 262 -20.41 -2.55 7.65
CA PRO A 262 -20.46 -1.89 6.35
C PRO A 262 -19.46 -2.52 5.38
N ASP A 263 -19.82 -2.50 4.11
CA ASP A 263 -18.96 -2.82 2.99
C ASP A 263 -18.13 -1.61 2.54
N PHE A 264 -16.97 -1.88 1.96
CA PHE A 264 -16.09 -0.86 1.42
C PHE A 264 -15.65 -1.24 0.02
N GLU A 265 -15.74 -0.29 -0.92
CA GLU A 265 -15.41 -0.53 -2.32
C GLU A 265 -14.67 0.65 -2.93
N VAL A 266 -13.72 0.34 -3.81
CA VAL A 266 -12.94 1.31 -4.57
C VAL A 266 -12.83 0.83 -6.01
N THR A 267 -13.16 1.72 -6.95
CA THR A 267 -13.04 1.45 -8.39
C THR A 267 -11.81 2.13 -8.97
N LYS A 268 -11.11 1.45 -9.87
CA LYS A 268 -9.97 1.97 -10.63
C LYS A 268 -10.19 1.77 -12.12
N ASN A 269 -9.83 2.79 -12.90
CA ASN A 269 -9.85 2.70 -14.36
C ASN A 269 -8.64 1.90 -14.84
N ILE A 270 -8.88 1.00 -15.78
CA ILE A 270 -7.85 0.29 -16.54
C ILE A 270 -7.80 0.93 -17.93
N ALA A 271 -6.77 1.72 -18.19
CA ALA A 271 -6.58 2.36 -19.49
C ALA A 271 -5.61 1.56 -20.37
N VAL A 272 -4.53 1.04 -19.77
CA VAL A 272 -3.52 0.23 -20.47
C VAL A 272 -4.07 -1.16 -20.76
N THR A 273 -3.98 -1.58 -22.02
CA THR A 273 -4.33 -2.93 -22.45
C THR A 273 -3.09 -3.72 -22.81
N ASP A 274 -3.20 -5.04 -22.76
CA ASP A 274 -2.18 -5.99 -23.17
C ASP A 274 -0.83 -5.84 -22.45
N ALA A 275 -0.85 -5.28 -21.24
CA ALA A 275 0.30 -5.19 -20.35
C ALA A 275 -0.18 -5.24 -18.89
N TRP A 276 0.62 -5.86 -18.02
CA TRP A 276 0.39 -5.81 -16.58
C TRP A 276 0.59 -4.40 -16.04
N GLN A 277 -0.34 -3.97 -15.20
CA GLN A 277 -0.29 -2.73 -14.42
C GLN A 277 -0.58 -3.04 -12.96
N GLU A 278 -0.04 -2.23 -12.05
CA GLU A 278 -0.36 -2.28 -10.62
C GLU A 278 -1.36 -1.19 -10.27
N TYR A 279 -2.47 -1.56 -9.64
CA TYR A 279 -3.50 -0.65 -9.18
C TYR A 279 -3.52 -0.59 -7.67
N THR A 280 -3.48 0.61 -7.10
CA THR A 280 -3.60 0.84 -5.66
C THR A 280 -5.01 1.33 -5.32
N PHE A 281 -5.67 0.61 -4.41
CA PHE A 281 -7.00 0.87 -3.86
C PHE A 281 -6.84 1.37 -2.42
N ASP A 282 -7.24 2.62 -2.18
CA ASP A 282 -7.16 3.27 -0.87
C ASP A 282 -8.43 2.97 -0.06
N LEU A 283 -8.30 2.08 0.93
CA LEU A 283 -9.35 1.71 1.87
C LEU A 283 -9.11 2.30 3.27
N SER A 284 -8.28 3.34 3.39
CA SER A 284 -7.96 3.94 4.70
C SER A 284 -9.15 4.59 5.43
N ALA A 285 -10.20 4.98 4.71
CA ALA A 285 -11.46 5.40 5.31
C ALA A 285 -12.14 4.27 6.11
N ALA A 286 -11.72 3.02 5.90
CA ALA A 286 -12.18 1.82 6.59
C ALA A 286 -11.22 1.35 7.70
N ALA A 287 -10.32 2.21 8.21
CA ALA A 287 -9.31 1.79 9.20
C ALA A 287 -9.88 1.20 10.49
N GLU A 288 -11.14 1.49 10.82
CA GLU A 288 -11.84 0.92 11.97
C GLU A 288 -12.40 -0.50 11.72
N ALA A 289 -12.39 -0.96 10.46
CA ALA A 289 -12.88 -2.28 10.09
C ALA A 289 -11.77 -3.33 10.26
N THR A 290 -11.96 -4.25 11.22
CA THR A 290 -10.97 -5.26 11.59
C THR A 290 -11.48 -6.70 11.43
N ASP A 291 -12.72 -6.87 10.98
CA ASP A 291 -13.43 -8.14 10.90
C ASP A 291 -13.99 -8.45 9.50
N LEU A 292 -13.64 -7.67 8.47
CA LEU A 292 -14.00 -7.97 7.08
C LEU A 292 -13.36 -9.29 6.67
N ASN A 293 -14.11 -10.18 6.01
CA ASN A 293 -13.62 -11.52 5.68
C ASN A 293 -13.87 -11.95 4.24
N LYS A 294 -14.49 -11.09 3.43
CA LYS A 294 -14.74 -11.34 2.01
C LYS A 294 -14.03 -10.31 1.15
N MET A 295 -13.29 -10.79 0.17
CA MET A 295 -12.71 -9.98 -0.90
C MET A 295 -13.45 -10.29 -2.19
N ILE A 296 -13.88 -9.24 -2.89
CA ILE A 296 -14.62 -9.36 -4.14
C ILE A 296 -13.97 -8.46 -5.17
N LEU A 297 -13.62 -9.05 -6.32
CA LEU A 297 -13.20 -8.31 -7.51
C LEU A 297 -14.33 -8.30 -8.53
N PHE A 298 -14.65 -7.13 -9.04
CA PHE A 298 -15.50 -6.95 -10.22
C PHE A 298 -14.66 -6.37 -11.35
N PHE A 299 -14.51 -7.15 -12.42
CA PHE A 299 -13.96 -6.63 -13.66
C PHE A 299 -15.10 -6.14 -14.55
N ASP A 300 -14.92 -4.98 -15.18
CA ASP A 300 -15.92 -4.28 -16.00
C ASP A 300 -17.29 -4.13 -15.32
N PRO A 301 -17.34 -3.62 -14.07
CA PRO A 301 -18.59 -3.50 -13.32
C PRO A 301 -19.60 -2.61 -14.05
N GLY A 302 -20.85 -3.07 -14.12
CA GLY A 302 -21.95 -2.38 -14.76
C GLY A 302 -22.09 -2.60 -16.27
N VAL A 303 -21.19 -3.37 -16.90
CA VAL A 303 -21.22 -3.62 -18.35
C VAL A 303 -21.79 -5.00 -18.66
N GLU A 304 -23.06 -5.04 -19.07
CA GLU A 304 -23.83 -6.28 -19.30
C GLU A 304 -23.20 -7.22 -20.32
N THR A 305 -22.66 -6.68 -21.41
CA THR A 305 -22.30 -7.47 -22.60
C THR A 305 -20.83 -7.83 -22.71
N SER A 306 -19.98 -7.46 -21.74
CA SER A 306 -18.55 -7.81 -21.79
C SER A 306 -18.34 -9.29 -21.50
N GLN A 307 -17.48 -9.92 -22.30
CA GLN A 307 -17.00 -11.31 -22.15
C GLN A 307 -15.48 -11.34 -22.11
N ASP A 308 -14.88 -10.25 -21.66
CA ASP A 308 -13.44 -10.08 -21.70
C ASP A 308 -12.75 -10.98 -20.66
N THR A 309 -11.49 -11.27 -20.93
CA THR A 309 -10.63 -12.05 -20.06
C THR A 309 -9.68 -11.13 -19.32
N TYR A 310 -9.61 -11.32 -18.01
CA TYR A 310 -8.75 -10.58 -17.10
C TYR A 310 -7.78 -11.55 -16.44
N TYR A 311 -6.56 -11.09 -16.23
CA TYR A 311 -5.61 -11.76 -15.36
C TYR A 311 -5.28 -10.85 -14.20
N PHE A 312 -5.13 -11.43 -13.03
CA PHE A 312 -4.79 -10.70 -11.82
C PHE A 312 -3.83 -11.51 -10.97
N ASP A 313 -3.05 -10.81 -10.18
CA ASP A 313 -1.98 -11.39 -9.42
C ASP A 313 -1.52 -10.45 -8.30
N ASN A 314 -0.68 -10.97 -7.39
CA ASN A 314 0.00 -10.22 -6.34
C ASN A 314 -0.94 -9.27 -5.61
N ILE A 315 -2.03 -9.81 -5.05
CA ILE A 315 -2.95 -9.03 -4.22
C ILE A 315 -2.30 -8.88 -2.85
N CYS A 316 -1.76 -7.69 -2.59
CA CYS A 316 -1.09 -7.38 -1.34
C CYS A 316 -1.63 -6.09 -0.73
N ALA A 317 -1.69 -6.00 0.59
CA ALA A 317 -2.00 -4.78 1.29
C ALA A 317 -0.78 -4.19 1.99
N MET A 318 -0.74 -2.87 2.09
CA MET A 318 0.35 -2.10 2.69
C MET A 318 -0.22 -1.04 3.62
N PRO A 319 0.55 -0.57 4.61
CA PRO A 319 0.21 0.64 5.33
C PRO A 319 0.12 1.85 4.40
N LYS A 320 -0.79 2.78 4.71
CA LYS A 320 -0.84 4.09 4.03
C LYS A 320 0.42 4.94 4.30
N GLY A 321 1.19 4.61 5.34
CA GLY A 321 2.47 5.23 5.64
C GLY A 321 2.37 6.74 5.82
N ALA A 322 3.30 7.49 5.21
CA ALA A 322 3.36 8.94 5.30
C ALA A 322 2.08 9.65 4.82
N CYS A 323 1.26 8.99 4.00
CA CYS A 323 0.02 9.57 3.49
C CYS A 323 -1.18 9.37 4.40
N ALA A 324 -1.06 8.68 5.55
CA ALA A 324 -2.19 8.31 6.40
C ALA A 324 -3.05 9.51 6.85
N ASN A 325 -2.41 10.66 7.09
CA ASN A 325 -3.07 11.89 7.55
C ASN A 325 -3.25 12.94 6.44
N VAL A 326 -3.05 12.57 5.18
CA VAL A 326 -3.22 13.46 4.04
C VAL A 326 -4.59 13.20 3.42
N GLU A 327 -5.44 14.22 3.42
CA GLU A 327 -6.74 14.18 2.74
C GLU A 327 -6.54 14.35 1.23
N PRO A 328 -6.95 13.38 0.39
CA PRO A 328 -6.77 13.50 -1.05
C PRO A 328 -7.57 14.68 -1.62
N ASN A 329 -6.89 15.58 -2.33
CA ASN A 329 -7.55 16.61 -3.12
C ASN A 329 -8.10 16.01 -4.45
N PRO A 330 -9.43 15.99 -4.70
CA PRO A 330 -9.99 15.46 -5.95
C PRO A 330 -9.63 16.29 -7.19
N ASP A 331 -9.21 17.54 -7.01
CA ASP A 331 -8.79 18.43 -8.09
C ASP A 331 -7.29 18.33 -8.41
N MET A 332 -6.52 17.62 -7.58
CA MET A 332 -5.13 17.30 -7.88
C MET A 332 -5.08 16.07 -8.78
N ILE A 333 -4.50 16.21 -9.98
CA ILE A 333 -4.38 15.11 -10.95
C ILE A 333 -3.37 14.08 -10.46
N ASP A 334 -2.12 14.51 -10.24
CA ASP A 334 -1.07 13.69 -9.66
C ASP A 334 -0.02 14.62 -9.02
N ASP A 335 0.22 14.49 -7.72
CA ASP A 335 1.32 15.18 -7.01
C ASP A 335 2.55 14.27 -6.81
N PHE A 336 2.46 13.02 -7.26
CA PHE A 336 3.47 11.97 -7.11
C PHE A 336 3.82 11.63 -5.65
N GLU A 337 2.98 12.05 -4.71
CA GLU A 337 3.05 11.78 -3.29
C GLU A 337 1.77 11.04 -2.86
N CYS A 338 0.86 11.75 -2.19
CA CYS A 338 -0.35 11.17 -1.60
C CYS A 338 -1.58 11.31 -2.49
N ASN A 339 -1.55 12.19 -3.49
CA ASN A 339 -2.61 12.37 -4.47
C ASN A 339 -2.19 11.78 -5.81
N ARG A 340 -2.59 10.52 -6.07
CA ARG A 340 -2.31 9.78 -7.31
C ARG A 340 -3.59 9.48 -8.10
N ASN A 341 -4.31 10.52 -8.52
CA ASN A 341 -5.63 10.38 -9.16
C ASN A 341 -5.55 10.07 -10.67
N ALA A 342 -4.40 10.31 -11.31
CA ALA A 342 -4.21 10.07 -12.74
C ALA A 342 -4.28 8.60 -13.11
N THR A 343 -4.94 8.30 -14.23
CA THR A 343 -4.83 7.00 -14.92
C THR A 343 -4.05 7.22 -16.21
N TYR A 344 -2.81 6.73 -16.25
CA TYR A 344 -1.94 6.90 -17.41
C TYR A 344 -2.20 5.81 -18.45
N LEU A 345 -2.52 6.22 -19.69
CA LEU A 345 -2.78 5.33 -20.83
C LEU A 345 -1.52 5.05 -21.64
N ASN A 346 -0.71 6.09 -21.91
CA ASN A 346 0.50 6.02 -22.74
C ASN A 346 1.63 6.79 -22.07
N GLY A 347 2.87 6.35 -22.28
CA GLY A 347 4.07 6.97 -21.72
C GLY A 347 4.29 6.69 -20.23
N TRP A 348 3.45 5.84 -19.62
CA TRP A 348 3.58 5.43 -18.23
C TRP A 348 4.86 4.61 -17.98
N ASP A 349 5.32 3.87 -18.99
CA ASP A 349 6.57 3.09 -19.01
C ASP A 349 7.83 3.98 -19.01
N SER A 350 7.65 5.24 -19.39
CA SER A 350 8.66 6.29 -19.36
C SER A 350 8.50 7.23 -18.16
N LEU A 351 7.48 7.01 -17.31
CA LEU A 351 7.19 7.80 -16.12
C LEU A 351 7.63 7.04 -14.87
N SER A 352 8.43 7.68 -14.03
CA SER A 352 8.82 7.16 -12.72
C SER A 352 8.62 8.21 -11.63
N VAL A 353 8.35 7.77 -10.39
CA VAL A 353 8.33 8.68 -9.23
C VAL A 353 9.71 8.72 -8.62
N ILE A 354 10.30 9.91 -8.54
CA ILE A 354 11.63 10.14 -7.99
C ILE A 354 11.60 11.21 -6.89
N ASP A 355 12.69 11.32 -6.11
CA ASP A 355 12.90 12.50 -5.27
C ASP A 355 12.93 13.76 -6.13
N ASN A 356 12.29 14.82 -5.64
CA ASN A 356 12.33 16.13 -6.28
C ASN A 356 13.81 16.56 -6.40
N PRO A 357 14.35 16.73 -7.63
CA PRO A 357 15.76 17.04 -7.83
C PRO A 357 16.11 18.49 -7.44
N ASP A 358 15.11 19.37 -7.30
CA ASP A 358 15.30 20.79 -6.98
C ASP A 358 14.14 21.33 -6.13
N PRO A 359 14.03 20.92 -4.85
CA PRO A 359 12.97 21.41 -3.97
C PRO A 359 13.20 22.89 -3.64
N GLY A 360 12.17 23.70 -3.87
CA GLY A 360 12.25 25.16 -3.71
C GLY A 360 10.91 25.82 -3.51
N VAL A 361 10.86 27.15 -3.65
CA VAL A 361 9.63 27.93 -3.44
C VAL A 361 8.54 27.58 -4.47
N VAL A 362 8.93 27.37 -5.74
CA VAL A 362 7.97 27.03 -6.80
C VAL A 362 7.46 25.60 -6.62
N ASN A 363 8.35 24.64 -6.39
CA ASN A 363 7.98 23.26 -6.12
C ASN A 363 8.63 22.74 -4.81
N PRO A 364 7.91 22.80 -3.68
CA PRO A 364 8.42 22.31 -2.40
C PRO A 364 8.15 20.81 -2.15
N SER A 365 7.57 20.08 -3.12
CA SER A 365 7.25 18.65 -2.94
C SER A 365 8.51 17.82 -2.68
N ALA A 366 8.36 16.72 -1.94
CA ALA A 366 9.46 15.78 -1.72
C ALA A 366 9.64 14.84 -2.91
N LYS A 367 8.55 14.46 -3.60
CA LYS A 367 8.57 13.62 -4.80
C LYS A 367 8.01 14.34 -6.02
N VAL A 368 8.40 13.86 -7.21
CA VAL A 368 7.90 14.31 -8.53
C VAL A 368 7.85 13.15 -9.51
N GLY A 369 7.06 13.29 -10.58
CA GLY A 369 7.09 12.41 -11.74
C GLY A 369 8.19 12.81 -12.71
N GLN A 370 9.15 11.93 -12.95
CA GLN A 370 10.12 12.04 -14.03
C GLN A 370 9.59 11.32 -15.26
N TYR A 371 9.31 12.07 -16.31
CA TYR A 371 9.06 11.53 -17.65
C TYR A 371 10.35 11.58 -18.47
N ILE A 372 10.83 10.42 -18.93
CA ILE A 372 11.98 10.32 -19.82
C ILE A 372 11.45 10.35 -21.26
N ASP A 373 11.73 11.43 -21.99
CA ASP A 373 11.33 11.57 -23.39
C ASP A 373 11.96 10.45 -24.26
N PRO A 374 11.16 9.56 -24.90
CA PRO A 374 11.70 8.43 -25.64
C PRO A 374 12.51 8.85 -26.88
N LEU A 375 13.66 8.20 -27.10
CA LEU A 375 14.50 8.46 -28.26
C LEU A 375 13.81 8.05 -29.58
N GLY A 376 13.83 8.95 -30.57
CA GLY A 376 13.28 8.71 -31.90
C GLY A 376 11.77 8.90 -32.01
N GLU A 377 11.13 9.43 -30.96
CA GLU A 377 9.71 9.75 -30.92
C GLU A 377 9.52 11.26 -30.73
N PRO A 378 9.55 12.09 -31.81
CA PRO A 378 9.40 13.55 -31.70
C PRO A 378 8.08 14.02 -31.05
N TYR A 379 7.13 13.10 -30.89
CA TYR A 379 5.84 13.30 -30.26
C TYR A 379 5.56 12.22 -29.20
N GLY A 380 6.60 11.77 -28.49
CA GLY A 380 6.46 10.98 -27.27
C GLY A 380 5.52 11.67 -26.29
N ALA A 381 4.45 10.97 -25.90
CA ALA A 381 3.35 11.57 -25.15
C ALA A 381 3.12 10.86 -23.82
N LEU A 382 2.91 11.65 -22.77
CA LEU A 382 2.28 11.18 -21.54
C LEU A 382 0.78 11.44 -21.63
N VAL A 383 -0.04 10.40 -21.59
CA VAL A 383 -1.49 10.49 -21.78
C VAL A 383 -2.21 10.07 -20.51
N ILE A 384 -3.07 10.94 -19.99
CA ILE A 384 -4.00 10.64 -18.91
C ILE A 384 -5.39 10.41 -19.51
N ASP A 385 -6.04 9.30 -19.15
CA ASP A 385 -7.37 8.92 -19.65
C ASP A 385 -8.40 8.88 -18.52
N TYR A 386 -9.44 9.71 -18.64
CA TYR A 386 -10.56 9.73 -17.71
C TYR A 386 -11.65 8.72 -18.06
N GLN A 387 -11.59 8.08 -19.25
CA GLN A 387 -12.61 7.25 -19.91
C GLN A 387 -13.96 7.95 -20.19
N ASN A 388 -14.36 8.87 -19.32
CA ASN A 388 -15.51 9.73 -19.41
C ASN A 388 -15.11 11.15 -19.82
N PRO A 389 -16.03 11.93 -20.43
CA PRO A 389 -15.76 13.32 -20.74
C PRO A 389 -15.40 14.14 -19.49
N ILE A 390 -14.36 14.97 -19.61
CA ILE A 390 -13.93 15.92 -18.59
C ILE A 390 -14.94 17.09 -18.56
N ASP A 391 -15.44 17.47 -17.39
CA ASP A 391 -16.33 18.63 -17.26
C ASP A 391 -15.55 19.95 -17.34
N LEU A 392 -15.26 20.38 -18.57
CA LEU A 392 -14.56 21.62 -18.87
C LEU A 392 -15.43 22.87 -18.66
N SER A 393 -16.71 22.74 -18.28
CA SER A 393 -17.48 23.92 -17.86
C SER A 393 -16.99 24.48 -16.53
N VAL A 394 -16.35 23.63 -15.71
CA VAL A 394 -15.79 23.97 -14.39
C VAL A 394 -14.30 23.64 -14.24
N LYS A 395 -13.78 22.62 -14.94
CA LYS A 395 -12.35 22.18 -14.88
C LYS A 395 -11.55 22.61 -16.12
N ASN A 396 -11.64 23.88 -16.53
CA ASN A 396 -10.97 24.37 -17.74
C ASN A 396 -9.61 25.06 -17.51
N GLN A 397 -9.09 25.09 -16.28
CA GLN A 397 -7.75 25.58 -15.99
C GLN A 397 -6.88 24.40 -15.55
N LEU A 398 -5.88 24.05 -16.36
CA LEU A 398 -4.88 23.05 -15.98
C LEU A 398 -3.67 23.76 -15.38
N LYS A 399 -3.36 23.46 -14.11
CA LYS A 399 -2.12 23.89 -13.47
C LYS A 399 -1.14 22.73 -13.38
N VAL A 400 0.10 22.98 -13.75
CA VAL A 400 1.17 21.96 -13.68
C VAL A 400 2.51 22.63 -13.47
N LYS A 401 3.37 22.02 -12.66
CA LYS A 401 4.76 22.45 -12.48
C LYS A 401 5.66 21.53 -13.27
N ILE A 402 6.50 22.09 -14.14
CA ILE A 402 7.38 21.31 -15.00
C ILE A 402 8.79 21.85 -14.86
N TRP A 403 9.73 20.92 -14.68
CA TRP A 403 11.17 21.15 -14.70
C TRP A 403 11.73 20.46 -15.93
N SER A 404 12.58 21.14 -16.68
CA SER A 404 13.23 20.56 -17.85
C SER A 404 14.69 20.98 -17.91
N PRO A 405 15.63 20.08 -18.26
CA PRO A 405 17.04 20.41 -18.41
C PRO A 405 17.35 21.19 -19.70
N LYS A 406 16.33 21.46 -20.54
CA LYS A 406 16.47 22.14 -21.84
C LYS A 406 15.38 23.23 -21.98
N ILE A 407 15.71 24.27 -22.73
CA ILE A 407 14.72 25.21 -23.27
C ILE A 407 14.04 24.50 -24.44
N CYS A 408 12.75 24.23 -24.31
CA CYS A 408 11.94 23.50 -25.30
C CYS A 408 10.51 24.06 -25.31
N GLN A 409 9.64 23.46 -26.13
CA GLN A 409 8.20 23.71 -26.10
C GLN A 409 7.47 22.49 -25.54
N ILE A 410 6.53 22.75 -24.64
CA ILE A 410 5.58 21.78 -24.12
C ILE A 410 4.27 21.97 -24.88
N LEU A 411 3.72 20.89 -25.42
CA LEU A 411 2.39 20.91 -26.02
C LEU A 411 1.40 20.25 -25.05
N PHE A 412 0.39 21.01 -24.63
CA PHE A 412 -0.75 20.49 -23.89
C PHE A 412 -1.89 20.25 -24.86
N LYS A 413 -2.51 19.07 -24.79
CA LYS A 413 -3.59 18.68 -25.70
C LYS A 413 -4.75 18.07 -24.95
N LEU A 414 -5.96 18.45 -25.36
CA LEU A 414 -7.19 17.77 -25.03
C LEU A 414 -7.67 16.96 -26.23
N GLU A 415 -8.03 15.69 -26.01
CA GLU A 415 -8.55 14.83 -27.07
C GLU A 415 -9.54 13.76 -26.55
N GLY A 416 -10.09 12.98 -27.49
CA GLY A 416 -11.08 11.96 -27.22
C GLY A 416 -12.52 12.48 -27.20
N GLY A 417 -13.48 11.56 -27.12
CA GLY A 417 -14.91 11.90 -27.19
C GLY A 417 -15.37 12.23 -28.62
N ALA A 418 -16.34 13.14 -28.74
CA ALA A 418 -16.92 13.55 -30.02
C ALA A 418 -16.34 14.87 -30.56
N SER A 419 -15.51 15.57 -29.76
CA SER A 419 -14.91 16.84 -30.12
C SER A 419 -13.58 16.64 -30.86
N ASN A 420 -13.27 17.55 -31.79
CA ASN A 420 -11.94 17.57 -32.41
C ASN A 420 -10.91 17.95 -31.35
N ALA A 421 -9.71 17.36 -31.42
CA ALA A 421 -8.61 17.67 -30.51
C ALA A 421 -8.28 19.17 -30.49
N PHE A 422 -7.82 19.65 -29.34
CA PHE A 422 -7.42 21.04 -29.11
C PHE A 422 -6.05 21.06 -28.45
N GLU A 423 -5.16 21.92 -28.93
CA GLU A 423 -3.74 21.95 -28.54
C GLU A 423 -3.29 23.37 -28.19
N MET A 424 -2.45 23.49 -27.17
CA MET A 424 -1.83 24.73 -26.72
C MET A 424 -0.35 24.52 -26.42
N GLY A 425 0.51 25.23 -27.13
CA GLY A 425 1.96 25.21 -26.91
C GLY A 425 2.37 26.24 -25.87
N MET A 426 3.28 25.87 -24.97
CA MET A 426 3.91 26.77 -24.01
C MET A 426 5.42 26.53 -23.98
N ASP A 427 6.19 27.61 -23.86
CA ASP A 427 7.65 27.50 -23.83
C ASP A 427 8.15 27.14 -22.43
N VAL A 428 9.24 26.38 -22.37
CA VAL A 428 10.13 26.31 -21.20
C VAL A 428 11.16 27.41 -21.36
N PRO A 429 11.01 28.57 -20.68
CA PRO A 429 11.84 29.74 -20.95
C PRO A 429 13.27 29.59 -20.41
N VAL A 430 13.46 28.74 -19.39
CA VAL A 430 14.72 28.56 -18.68
C VAL A 430 14.92 27.08 -18.37
N ALA A 431 16.13 26.58 -18.63
CA ALA A 431 16.50 25.20 -18.32
C ALA A 431 16.91 25.05 -16.84
N ASN A 432 16.67 23.87 -16.29
CA ASN A 432 17.00 23.45 -14.92
C ASN A 432 16.28 24.25 -13.82
N GLU A 433 15.11 24.78 -14.09
CA GLU A 433 14.27 25.48 -13.10
C GLU A 433 12.82 24.98 -13.21
N TRP A 434 12.12 24.96 -12.06
CA TRP A 434 10.68 24.70 -12.04
C TRP A 434 9.90 25.88 -12.59
N VAL A 435 8.99 25.62 -13.52
CA VAL A 435 8.05 26.60 -14.04
C VAL A 435 6.62 26.14 -13.74
N GLU A 436 5.82 27.02 -13.15
CA GLU A 436 4.37 26.79 -12.98
C GLU A 436 3.63 27.29 -14.22
N TYR A 437 2.88 26.39 -14.84
CA TYR A 437 2.06 26.66 -16.01
C TYR A 437 0.58 26.75 -15.60
N GLU A 438 -0.13 27.72 -16.17
CA GLU A 438 -1.59 27.82 -16.12
C GLU A 438 -2.13 27.78 -17.56
N VAL A 439 -2.68 26.63 -17.94
CA VAL A 439 -3.20 26.37 -19.29
C VAL A 439 -4.71 26.61 -19.32
N ASP A 440 -5.14 27.60 -20.10
CA ASP A 440 -6.53 28.00 -20.22
C ASP A 440 -7.25 27.25 -21.35
N PHE A 441 -8.07 26.27 -20.98
CA PHE A 441 -8.95 25.53 -21.88
C PHE A 441 -10.40 26.05 -21.87
N SER A 442 -10.67 27.28 -21.40
CA SER A 442 -12.04 27.81 -21.30
C SER A 442 -12.78 27.85 -22.63
N SER A 443 -12.06 28.00 -23.75
CA SER A 443 -12.64 27.89 -25.10
C SER A 443 -13.26 26.51 -25.41
N GLN A 444 -12.88 25.49 -24.64
CA GLN A 444 -13.32 24.09 -24.76
C GLN A 444 -14.42 23.73 -23.75
N ALA A 445 -15.06 24.70 -23.08
CA ALA A 445 -16.04 24.45 -22.02
C ALA A 445 -17.26 23.58 -22.42
N LEU A 446 -17.55 23.46 -23.73
CA LEU A 446 -18.63 22.61 -24.28
C LEU A 446 -18.11 21.37 -25.01
N ALA A 447 -16.79 21.13 -24.97
CA ALA A 447 -16.17 19.97 -25.62
C ALA A 447 -16.31 18.71 -24.75
N SER A 448 -16.17 17.54 -25.39
CA SER A 448 -16.38 16.22 -24.79
C SER A 448 -15.08 15.43 -24.64
N HIS A 449 -13.95 16.13 -24.52
CA HIS A 449 -12.61 15.56 -24.39
C HIS A 449 -12.54 14.61 -23.19
N LYS A 450 -11.80 13.52 -23.33
CA LYS A 450 -11.65 12.47 -22.31
C LYS A 450 -10.22 12.34 -21.80
N LYS A 451 -9.26 12.94 -22.52
CA LYS A 451 -7.83 12.76 -22.30
C LYS A 451 -7.11 14.08 -22.19
N ILE A 452 -6.10 14.11 -21.34
CA ILE A 452 -5.08 15.16 -21.27
C ILE A 452 -3.78 14.55 -21.76
N VAL A 453 -3.12 15.21 -22.70
CA VAL A 453 -1.90 14.74 -23.32
C VAL A 453 -0.81 15.79 -23.16
N PHE A 454 0.36 15.36 -22.71
CA PHE A 454 1.55 16.17 -22.55
C PHE A 454 2.63 15.69 -23.51
N PHE A 455 3.24 16.62 -24.24
CA PHE A 455 4.44 16.39 -25.04
C PHE A 455 5.55 17.30 -24.51
N PHE A 456 6.57 16.75 -23.83
CA PHE A 456 7.56 17.53 -23.06
C PHE A 456 8.72 18.13 -23.89
N ASN A 457 8.71 17.93 -25.20
CA ASN A 457 9.69 18.47 -26.16
C ASN A 457 9.13 18.44 -27.60
N ALA A 458 7.90 18.94 -27.77
CA ALA A 458 7.08 18.66 -28.95
C ALA A 458 7.77 18.98 -30.28
N GLY A 459 7.84 17.99 -31.17
CA GLY A 459 8.42 18.10 -32.51
C GLY A 459 9.96 18.02 -32.55
N GLN A 460 10.62 17.63 -31.45
CA GLN A 460 12.06 17.41 -31.37
C GLN A 460 12.36 16.01 -30.85
N ASP A 461 13.44 15.38 -31.32
CA ASP A 461 13.94 14.14 -30.73
C ASP A 461 14.65 14.40 -29.38
N GLY A 462 14.53 13.44 -28.46
CA GLY A 462 14.95 13.44 -27.03
C GLY A 462 16.12 14.31 -26.58
#